data_AF-A0A923AMX8-F1
#
_entry.id   AF-A0A923AMX8-F1
#
_cell.length_a   1.000
_cell.length_b   1.000
_cell.length_c   1.000
_cell.angle_alpha   90.00
_cell.angle_beta   90.00
_cell.angle_gamma   90.00
#
_symmetry.space_group_name_H-M   'P 1'
#
loop_
_entity.id
_entity.type
_entity.pdbx_description
1 polymer ?
#
loop_
_entity_poly.entity_id
_entity_poly.type
_entity_poly.pdbx_seq_one_letter_code
_entity_poly.pdbx_strand_id
1 'polypeptide(L)'
;MTDRTIGPLLSGSRKPQCQREDAQMTTLLAILLAVDAILHGVIIARFGVKGNEPPLVFGLAYAALTVAIFLGIPYALWAVLFVTLVGLVGLTVAYKNISHEKTVERVIWVLNVVIILFASFILFAR
;
A
#
# COMPACT_ATOMS: atom_id res chain seq x y z
N MET A 1 21.00 -32.36 48.80
CA MET A 1 21.62 -32.40 47.46
C MET A 1 20.62 -33.10 46.56
N THR A 2 19.66 -32.34 46.04
CA THR A 2 18.60 -32.86 45.16
C THR A 2 18.31 -31.78 44.13
N ASP A 3 18.37 -32.24 42.90
CA ASP A 3 18.58 -31.54 41.66
C ASP A 3 17.46 -30.55 41.32
N ARG A 4 17.83 -29.30 41.01
CA ARG A 4 16.96 -28.29 40.41
C ARG A 4 17.23 -28.35 38.90
N THR A 5 16.52 -29.22 38.20
CA THR A 5 16.56 -29.23 36.74
C THR A 5 15.61 -28.16 36.19
N ILE A 6 16.23 -27.18 35.56
CA ILE A 6 15.72 -25.96 34.95
C ILE A 6 14.75 -26.31 33.79
N GLY A 7 13.53 -25.76 33.78
CA GLY A 7 12.72 -25.64 32.55
C GLY A 7 13.12 -24.40 31.73
N PRO A 8 12.46 -24.03 30.62
CA PRO A 8 11.68 -24.79 29.64
C PRO A 8 12.28 -24.57 28.23
N LEU A 9 12.63 -25.63 27.49
CA LEU A 9 13.01 -25.53 26.09
C LEU A 9 11.93 -26.23 25.27
N LEU A 10 11.09 -25.45 24.60
CA LEU A 10 10.42 -25.73 23.31
C LEU A 10 9.37 -24.63 23.03
N SER A 11 9.82 -23.38 23.01
CA SER A 11 9.06 -22.24 22.47
C SER A 11 9.75 -21.77 21.18
N GLY A 12 9.59 -22.54 20.09
CA GLY A 12 10.32 -22.29 18.85
C GLY A 12 9.66 -22.75 17.55
N SER A 13 8.49 -23.41 17.59
CA SER A 13 7.89 -24.02 16.40
C SER A 13 6.57 -23.34 15.98
N ARG A 14 6.56 -22.00 15.90
CA ARG A 14 5.37 -21.23 15.45
C ARG A 14 5.61 -20.24 14.31
N LYS A 15 6.80 -20.18 13.68
CA LYS A 15 7.16 -19.03 12.81
C LYS A 15 7.46 -19.24 11.32
N PRO A 16 7.31 -20.41 10.66
CA PRO A 16 7.42 -20.45 9.19
C PRO A 16 6.11 -20.06 8.47
N GLN A 17 4.94 -20.39 9.03
CA GLN A 17 3.64 -20.05 8.44
C GLN A 17 3.30 -18.57 8.61
N CYS A 18 3.41 -18.04 9.83
CA CYS A 18 3.17 -16.61 10.08
C CYS A 18 4.11 -15.73 9.22
N GLN A 19 5.41 -16.02 9.14
CA GLN A 19 6.32 -15.27 8.25
C GLN A 19 5.98 -15.39 6.76
N ARG A 20 5.41 -16.51 6.32
CA ARG A 20 5.01 -16.70 4.92
C ARG A 20 3.74 -15.91 4.61
N GLU A 21 2.75 -15.97 5.48
CA GLU A 21 1.49 -15.21 5.35
C GLU A 21 1.78 -13.70 5.37
N ASP A 22 2.67 -13.28 6.26
CA ASP A 22 3.18 -11.91 6.35
C ASP A 22 3.80 -11.43 5.03
N ALA A 23 4.71 -12.22 4.45
CA ALA A 23 5.35 -11.91 3.18
C ALA A 23 4.35 -11.92 2.02
N GLN A 24 3.36 -12.81 2.03
CA GLN A 24 2.30 -12.86 1.04
C GLN A 24 1.41 -11.62 1.12
N MET A 25 0.99 -11.19 2.31
CA MET A 25 0.17 -9.99 2.50
C MET A 25 0.90 -8.72 2.05
N THR A 26 2.18 -8.57 2.40
CA THR A 26 2.98 -7.43 1.94
C THR A 26 3.23 -7.46 0.43
N THR A 27 3.39 -8.66 -0.15
CA THR A 27 3.55 -8.83 -1.60
C THR A 27 2.26 -8.44 -2.33
N LEU A 28 1.10 -8.86 -1.82
CA LEU A 28 -0.20 -8.46 -2.39
C LEU A 28 -0.38 -6.94 -2.33
N LEU A 29 -0.07 -6.30 -1.19
CA LEU A 29 -0.13 -4.85 -1.06
C LEU A 29 0.81 -4.15 -2.05
N ALA A 30 2.05 -4.65 -2.21
CA ALA A 30 3.00 -4.11 -3.17
C ALA A 30 2.49 -4.23 -4.62
N ILE A 31 1.86 -5.35 -4.98
CA ILE A 31 1.23 -5.53 -6.30
C ILE A 31 0.09 -4.53 -6.49
N LEU A 32 -0.77 -4.32 -5.48
CA LEU A 32 -1.87 -3.35 -5.55
C LEU A 32 -1.33 -1.92 -5.78
N LEU A 33 -0.29 -1.52 -5.04
CA LEU A 33 0.36 -0.22 -5.22
C LEU A 33 1.02 -0.08 -6.59
N ALA A 34 1.64 -1.14 -7.10
CA ALA A 34 2.24 -1.14 -8.43
C ALA A 34 1.16 -0.96 -9.51
N VAL A 35 0.03 -1.65 -9.41
CA VAL A 35 -1.09 -1.49 -10.34
C VAL A 35 -1.67 -0.08 -10.27
N ASP A 36 -1.82 0.48 -9.07
CA ASP A 36 -2.30 1.86 -8.89
C ASP A 36 -1.34 2.89 -9.51
N ALA A 37 -0.03 2.72 -9.30
CA ALA A 37 1.00 3.55 -9.90
C ALA A 37 1.00 3.46 -11.44
N ILE A 38 0.80 2.26 -12.00
CA ILE A 38 0.67 2.06 -13.45
C ILE A 38 -0.58 2.77 -13.96
N LEU A 39 -1.72 2.69 -13.27
CA LEU A 39 -2.95 3.36 -13.67
C LEU A 39 -2.77 4.89 -13.74
N HIS A 40 -2.12 5.47 -12.71
CA HIS A 40 -1.75 6.88 -12.70
C HIS A 40 -0.79 7.24 -13.85
N GLY A 41 0.20 6.38 -14.11
CA GLY A 41 1.13 6.53 -15.24
C GLY A 41 0.42 6.51 -16.60
N VAL A 42 -0.55 5.61 -16.78
CA VAL A 42 -1.35 5.51 -18.01
C VAL A 42 -2.20 6.76 -18.22
N ILE A 43 -2.76 7.34 -17.16
CA ILE A 43 -3.48 8.63 -17.25
C ILE A 43 -2.56 9.72 -17.78
N ILE A 44 -1.35 9.84 -17.24
CA ILE A 44 -0.39 10.87 -17.68
C ILE A 44 0.05 10.61 -19.12
N ALA A 45 0.29 9.37 -19.50
CA ALA A 45 0.68 9.00 -20.85
C ALA A 45 -0.44 9.29 -21.86
N ARG A 46 -1.71 9.09 -21.48
CA ARG A 46 -2.88 9.26 -22.35
C ARG A 46 -3.39 10.70 -22.41
N PHE A 47 -3.35 11.43 -21.31
CA PHE A 47 -3.96 12.77 -21.18
C PHE A 47 -2.93 13.90 -21.01
N GLY A 48 -1.64 13.58 -20.91
CA GLY A 48 -0.56 14.55 -20.75
C GLY A 48 -0.45 15.11 -19.33
N VAL A 49 0.66 15.82 -19.07
CA VAL A 49 1.01 16.36 -17.73
C VAL A 49 0.29 17.69 -17.44
N LYS A 50 -0.01 18.50 -18.47
CA LYS A 50 -0.65 19.81 -18.30
C LYS A 50 -2.08 19.64 -17.80
N GLY A 51 -2.34 20.04 -16.54
CA GLY A 51 -3.63 19.90 -15.88
C GLY A 51 -3.80 18.60 -15.07
N ASN A 52 -2.83 17.68 -15.15
CA ASN A 52 -2.83 16.38 -14.47
C ASN A 52 -1.60 16.22 -13.56
N GLU A 53 -1.14 17.32 -12.97
CA GLU A 53 -0.04 17.32 -12.01
C GLU A 53 -0.34 16.48 -10.76
N PRO A 54 -1.57 16.48 -10.18
CA PRO A 54 -1.85 15.66 -9.01
C PRO A 54 -1.70 14.14 -9.27
N PRO A 55 -2.27 13.56 -10.34
CA PRO A 55 -2.03 12.15 -10.69
C PRO A 55 -0.54 11.79 -10.85
N LEU A 56 0.28 12.72 -11.35
CA LEU A 56 1.71 12.51 -11.51
C LEU A 56 2.45 12.42 -10.18
N VAL A 57 2.17 13.34 -9.26
CA VAL A 57 2.76 13.32 -7.92
C VAL A 57 2.34 12.06 -7.16
N PHE A 58 1.05 11.69 -7.22
CA PHE A 58 0.56 10.48 -6.55
C PHE A 58 1.10 9.20 -7.18
N GLY A 59 1.14 9.09 -8.50
CA GLY A 59 1.72 7.93 -9.19
C GLY A 59 3.20 7.71 -8.83
N LEU A 60 3.99 8.79 -8.78
CA LEU A 60 5.39 8.74 -8.31
C LEU A 60 5.50 8.35 -6.84
N ALA A 61 4.63 8.90 -5.98
CA ALA A 61 4.62 8.55 -4.56
C ALA A 61 4.30 7.06 -4.35
N TYR A 62 3.32 6.50 -5.06
CA TYR A 62 2.98 5.08 -4.98
C TYR A 62 4.07 4.17 -5.56
N ALA A 63 4.74 4.60 -6.63
CA ALA A 63 5.91 3.89 -7.14
C ALA A 63 7.05 3.84 -6.11
N ALA A 64 7.36 4.97 -5.46
CA ALA A 64 8.36 5.03 -4.40
C ALA A 64 7.98 4.16 -3.19
N LEU A 65 6.70 4.18 -2.79
CA LEU A 65 6.17 3.34 -1.71
C LEU A 65 6.23 1.85 -2.03
N THR A 66 5.96 1.47 -3.27
CA THR A 66 6.09 0.08 -3.74
C THR A 66 7.53 -0.41 -3.54
N VAL A 67 8.51 0.40 -3.95
CA VAL A 67 9.94 0.10 -3.76
C VAL A 67 10.29 0.04 -2.27
N ALA A 68 9.77 0.97 -1.47
CA ALA A 68 9.99 0.99 -0.02
C ALA A 68 9.45 -0.25 0.71
N ILE A 69 8.27 -0.75 0.31
CA ILE A 69 7.72 -2.01 0.84
C ILE A 69 8.59 -3.19 0.42
N PHE A 70 9.04 -3.21 -0.84
CA PHE A 70 9.91 -4.28 -1.34
C PHE A 70 11.26 -4.34 -0.60
N LEU A 71 11.80 -3.18 -0.23
CA LEU A 71 13.00 -3.05 0.60
C LEU A 71 12.78 -3.38 2.08
N GLY A 72 11.53 -3.65 2.50
CA GLY A 72 11.20 -3.99 3.89
C GLY A 72 11.38 -2.84 4.88
N ILE A 73 11.24 -1.58 4.43
CA ILE A 73 11.47 -0.41 5.29
C ILE A 73 10.42 -0.40 6.43
N PRO A 74 10.84 -0.29 7.71
CA PRO A 74 9.97 -0.50 8.88
C PRO A 74 8.84 0.53 9.08
N TYR A 75 8.68 1.51 8.19
CA TYR A 75 7.61 2.52 8.23
C TYR A 75 6.87 2.66 6.89
N ALA A 76 7.16 1.79 5.91
CA ALA A 76 6.57 1.88 4.58
C ALA A 76 5.03 1.74 4.62
N LEU A 77 4.51 0.86 5.49
CA LEU A 77 3.06 0.66 5.65
C LEU A 77 2.34 1.91 6.19
N TRP A 78 2.94 2.60 7.17
CA TRP A 78 2.42 3.87 7.68
C TRP A 78 2.44 4.95 6.60
N ALA A 79 3.52 5.01 5.83
CA ALA A 79 3.65 5.96 4.73
C ALA A 79 2.63 5.68 3.62
N VAL A 80 2.37 4.41 3.28
CA VAL A 80 1.28 4.04 2.36
C VAL A 80 -0.04 4.58 2.87
N LEU A 81 -0.40 4.27 4.12
CA LEU A 81 -1.69 4.65 4.68
C LEU A 81 -1.89 6.17 4.65
N PHE A 82 -0.87 6.95 5.00
CA PHE A 82 -0.92 8.41 4.97
C PHE A 82 -1.02 8.97 3.55
N VAL A 83 -0.16 8.49 2.63
CA VAL A 83 -0.14 8.96 1.23
C VAL A 83 -1.43 8.56 0.51
N THR A 84 -1.97 7.36 0.76
CA THR A 84 -3.22 6.90 0.15
C THR A 84 -4.43 7.66 0.68
N LEU A 85 -4.44 8.05 1.97
CA LEU A 85 -5.48 8.94 2.51
C LEU A 85 -5.43 10.33 1.88
N VAL A 86 -4.24 10.94 1.81
CA VAL A 86 -4.05 12.24 1.15
C VAL A 86 -4.40 12.14 -0.33
N GLY A 87 -4.03 11.04 -0.99
CA GLY A 87 -4.40 10.69 -2.35
C GLY A 87 -5.90 10.67 -2.52
N LEU A 88 -6.62 9.89 -1.71
CA LEU A 88 -8.08 9.78 -1.76
C LEU A 88 -8.78 11.13 -1.56
N VAL A 89 -8.33 11.94 -0.59
CA VAL A 89 -8.89 13.27 -0.33
C VAL A 89 -8.58 14.23 -1.48
N GLY A 90 -7.31 14.26 -1.92
CA GLY A 90 -6.88 15.10 -3.04
C GLY A 90 -7.63 14.75 -4.33
N LEU A 91 -7.85 13.46 -4.58
CA LEU A 91 -8.64 12.97 -5.70
C LEU A 91 -10.10 13.42 -5.56
N THR A 92 -10.70 13.28 -4.37
CA THR A 92 -12.08 13.72 -4.08
C THR A 92 -12.27 15.23 -4.26
N VAL A 93 -11.28 16.05 -3.89
CA VAL A 93 -11.34 17.53 -4.01
C VAL A 93 -11.03 17.99 -5.44
N ALA A 94 -10.01 17.42 -6.09
CA ALA A 94 -9.62 17.77 -7.46
C ALA A 94 -10.68 17.35 -8.49
N TYR A 95 -11.40 16.25 -8.25
CA TYR A 95 -12.44 15.76 -9.17
C TYR A 95 -13.64 16.69 -9.34
N LYS A 96 -13.84 17.68 -8.47
CA LYS A 96 -14.91 18.65 -8.67
C LYS A 96 -14.69 19.53 -9.91
N ASN A 97 -13.45 19.63 -10.41
CA ASN A 97 -13.07 20.55 -11.47
C ASN A 97 -12.53 19.90 -12.75
N ILE A 98 -12.23 18.59 -12.78
CA ILE A 98 -11.55 17.94 -13.91
C ILE A 98 -12.54 17.07 -14.70
N SER A 99 -12.74 17.41 -15.98
CA SER A 99 -13.61 16.71 -16.93
C SER A 99 -12.90 15.48 -17.54
N HIS A 100 -12.56 14.47 -16.74
CA HIS A 100 -11.99 13.21 -17.25
C HIS A 100 -13.01 12.06 -17.30
N GLU A 101 -12.63 10.94 -17.92
CA GLU A 101 -13.43 9.70 -17.98
C GLU A 101 -13.70 9.18 -16.56
N LYS A 102 -14.92 9.42 -16.04
CA LYS A 102 -15.40 9.00 -14.70
C LYS A 102 -15.15 7.53 -14.34
N THR A 103 -14.96 6.67 -15.34
CA THR A 103 -14.69 5.25 -15.14
C THR A 103 -13.30 5.01 -14.55
N VAL A 104 -12.25 5.60 -15.11
CA VAL A 104 -10.87 5.43 -14.61
C VAL A 104 -10.74 6.03 -13.21
N GLU A 105 -11.39 7.17 -13.01
CA GLU A 105 -11.47 7.86 -11.72
C GLU A 105 -12.09 6.97 -10.64
N ARG A 106 -13.23 6.32 -10.95
CA ARG A 106 -13.89 5.40 -10.03
C ARG A 106 -13.02 4.18 -9.75
N VAL A 107 -12.29 3.66 -10.73
CA VAL A 107 -11.37 2.52 -10.54
C VAL A 107 -10.23 2.91 -9.57
N ILE A 108 -9.59 4.06 -9.77
CA ILE A 108 -8.54 4.55 -8.85
C ILE A 108 -9.09 4.80 -7.45
N TRP A 109 -10.27 5.40 -7.35
CA TRP A 109 -10.90 5.65 -6.06
C TRP A 109 -11.17 4.34 -5.29
N VAL A 110 -11.75 3.35 -5.96
CA VAL A 110 -11.99 2.03 -5.36
C VAL A 110 -10.67 1.35 -4.99
N LEU A 111 -9.65 1.43 -5.85
CA LEU A 111 -8.34 0.83 -5.60
C LEU A 111 -7.65 1.46 -4.37
N ASN A 112 -7.71 2.79 -4.23
CA ASN A 112 -7.21 3.51 -3.06
C ASN A 112 -7.93 3.07 -1.77
N VAL A 113 -9.26 2.91 -1.80
CA VAL A 113 -10.02 2.42 -0.64
C VAL A 113 -9.57 1.00 -0.26
N VAL A 114 -9.38 0.12 -1.24
CA VAL A 114 -8.90 -1.25 -1.00
C VAL A 114 -7.50 -1.22 -0.40
N ILE A 115 -6.58 -0.41 -0.92
CA ILE A 115 -5.21 -0.24 -0.38
C ILE A 115 -5.26 0.24 1.07
N ILE A 116 -6.11 1.22 1.40
CA ILE A 116 -6.27 1.71 2.78
C ILE A 116 -6.76 0.60 3.71
N LEU A 117 -7.79 -0.15 3.31
CA LEU A 117 -8.32 -1.25 4.12
C LEU A 117 -7.26 -2.34 4.33
N PHE A 118 -6.54 -2.70 3.27
CA PHE A 118 -5.51 -3.74 3.32
C PHE A 118 -4.31 -3.31 4.16
N ALA A 119 -3.82 -2.08 3.97
CA ALA A 119 -2.74 -1.53 4.78
C ALA A 119 -3.15 -1.42 6.25
N SER A 120 -4.36 -0.94 6.55
CA SER A 120 -4.89 -0.87 7.92
C SER A 120 -5.01 -2.25 8.56
N PHE A 121 -5.48 -3.25 7.81
CA PHE A 121 -5.56 -4.63 8.29
C PHE A 121 -4.17 -5.17 8.66
N ILE A 122 -3.18 -4.99 7.80
CA ILE A 122 -1.79 -5.43 8.07
C ILE A 122 -1.19 -4.67 9.26
N LEU A 123 -1.59 -3.42 9.50
CA LEU A 123 -1.00 -2.58 10.54
C LEU A 123 -1.64 -2.78 11.92
N PHE A 124 -2.95 -3.03 11.97
CA PHE A 124 -3.73 -3.07 13.21
C PHE A 124 -4.28 -4.44 13.58
N ALA A 125 -4.48 -5.35 12.62
CA ALA A 125 -5.05 -6.67 12.85
C ALA A 125 -4.03 -7.82 12.81
N ARG A 126 -2.77 -7.51 12.48
CA ARG A 126 -1.61 -8.41 12.53
C ARG A 126 -0.83 -8.19 13.82
#